data_AF-A0A5E4TX71-F1
#
_entry.id   AF-A0A5E4TX71-F1
#
_cell.length_a   1.000
_cell.length_b   1.000
_cell.length_c   1.000
_cell.angle_alpha   90.00
_cell.angle_beta   90.00
_cell.angle_gamma   90.00
#
_symmetry.space_group_name_H-M   'P 1'
#
loop_
_entity.id
_entity.type
_entity.pdbx_description
1 polymer ?
#
loop_
_entity_poly.entity_id
_entity_poly.type
_entity_poly.pdbx_seq_one_letter_code
_entity_poly.pdbx_strand_id
1 'polypeptide(L)'
;MSVKVVLGALIGVAVIHSAGAADQANWITAAESPGYLWQAKKGSGSLMNVDGKKGTGYSFLYQVKNKSNNTYEYGQAFVMLESCKKGFGYVYYNGMEAQFRGKDAYVRFGPTVADNLGSLACMSWDEDTGKVSRQDKDNVWEQAAKAAQSGNRYMLKTDTVQRRNFKGKPSISALSRFDNVGKNTFSYSEYVIAVADCQKGFGTIYELNFDGAVIDKSDVALDGNSVISTFSGALCNKL
;
A
#
# COMPACT_ATOMS: atom_id res chain seq x y z
N MET A 1 -25.88 0.74 9.34
CA MET A 1 -24.70 0.66 10.23
C MET A 1 -23.57 1.41 9.55
N SER A 2 -23.19 2.57 10.07
CA SER A 2 -22.15 3.41 9.48
C SER A 2 -20.78 2.82 9.80
N VAL A 3 -20.09 2.33 8.78
CA VAL A 3 -18.66 1.99 8.86
C VAL A 3 -17.91 3.31 9.01
N LYS A 4 -17.46 3.63 10.22
CA LYS A 4 -16.50 4.71 10.45
C LYS A 4 -15.15 4.25 9.91
N VAL A 5 -14.87 4.57 8.65
CA VAL A 5 -13.52 4.53 8.11
C VAL A 5 -12.76 5.68 8.75
N VAL A 6 -11.92 5.36 9.74
CA VAL A 6 -10.98 6.33 10.31
C VAL A 6 -9.92 6.58 9.24
N LEU A 7 -10.09 7.68 8.49
CA LEU A 7 -9.06 8.18 7.57
C LEU A 7 -7.81 8.53 8.39
N GLY A 8 -6.79 7.68 8.34
CA GLY A 8 -5.47 7.97 8.89
C GLY A 8 -4.84 9.14 8.16
N ALA A 9 -4.66 10.27 8.86
CA ALA A 9 -3.82 11.36 8.41
C ALA A 9 -2.34 10.92 8.43
N LEU A 10 -1.60 11.30 7.40
CA LEU A 10 -0.19 10.95 7.18
C LEU A 10 0.70 12.17 7.40
N ILE A 11 1.87 11.99 7.99
CA ILE A 11 2.91 13.02 8.06
C ILE A 11 4.28 12.37 7.83
N GLY A 12 5.14 13.06 7.08
CA GLY A 12 6.43 12.56 6.57
C GLY A 12 7.36 12.01 7.65
N VAL A 13 8.01 10.90 7.32
CA VAL A 13 8.91 10.14 8.19
C VAL A 13 10.30 10.75 8.15
N ALA A 14 10.79 11.24 9.29
CA ALA A 14 12.22 11.43 9.53
C ALA A 14 12.73 10.19 10.27
N VAL A 15 13.73 9.50 9.71
CA VAL A 15 14.41 8.39 10.40
C VAL A 15 15.39 9.00 11.40
N ILE A 16 14.93 9.28 12.62
CA ILE A 16 15.79 9.79 13.69
C ILE A 16 16.33 8.61 14.50
N HIS A 17 17.63 8.35 14.36
CA HIS A 17 18.36 7.45 15.26
C HIS A 17 18.65 8.20 16.56
N SER A 18 17.79 8.09 17.57
CA SER A 18 18.11 8.54 18.93
C SER A 18 18.25 7.34 19.86
N ALA A 19 19.46 7.15 20.38
CA ALA A 19 19.77 6.17 21.42
C ALA A 19 19.34 6.69 22.80
N GLY A 20 18.62 5.89 23.58
CA GLY A 20 18.37 6.15 25.00
C GLY A 20 17.38 5.19 25.67
N ALA A 21 17.87 4.46 26.68
CA ALA A 21 17.20 3.52 27.61
C ALA A 21 17.00 2.07 27.13
N ALA A 22 17.59 1.14 27.89
CA ALA A 22 17.88 -0.25 27.56
C ALA A 22 16.69 -1.20 27.30
N ASP A 23 15.43 -0.74 27.36
CA ASP A 23 14.25 -1.49 26.88
C ASP A 23 13.86 -1.16 25.42
N GLN A 24 14.45 -0.09 24.85
CA GLN A 24 14.25 0.27 23.43
C GLN A 24 15.02 -0.64 22.46
N ALA A 25 15.91 -1.50 22.95
CA ALA A 25 16.71 -2.39 22.09
C ALA A 25 15.85 -3.42 21.32
N ASN A 26 14.63 -3.69 21.77
CA ASN A 26 13.74 -4.71 21.21
C ASN A 26 12.64 -4.15 20.29
N TRP A 27 12.49 -2.82 20.18
CA TRP A 27 11.44 -2.19 19.38
C TRP A 27 12.05 -1.26 18.34
N ILE A 28 11.78 -1.53 17.07
CA ILE A 28 12.26 -0.71 15.95
C ILE A 28 11.16 0.26 15.52
N THR A 29 11.51 1.52 15.27
CA THR A 29 10.57 2.49 14.73
C THR A 29 10.13 2.07 13.33
N ALA A 30 8.83 1.88 13.16
CA ALA A 30 8.21 1.62 11.87
C ALA A 30 7.79 2.92 11.20
N ALA A 31 7.07 3.78 11.94
CA ALA A 31 6.62 5.07 11.43
C ALA A 31 6.42 6.05 12.59
N GLU A 32 6.43 7.33 12.28
CA GLU A 32 6.27 8.39 13.28
C GLU A 32 5.46 9.55 12.72
N SER A 33 4.60 10.12 13.56
CA SER A 33 3.87 11.36 13.32
C SER A 33 4.01 12.28 14.54
N PRO A 34 3.59 13.56 14.48
CA PRO A 34 3.62 14.45 15.65
C PRO A 34 2.88 13.90 16.86
N GLY A 35 1.77 13.17 16.67
CA GLY A 35 0.95 12.63 17.75
C GLY A 35 1.27 11.19 18.16
N TYR A 36 1.87 10.40 17.27
CA TYR A 36 1.99 8.95 17.45
C TYR A 36 3.33 8.39 16.95
N LEU A 37 3.80 7.33 17.59
CA LEU A 37 4.97 6.55 17.18
C LEU A 37 4.57 5.07 17.06
N TRP A 38 4.75 4.49 15.88
CA TRP A 38 4.53 3.07 15.60
C TRP A 38 5.86 2.34 15.64
N GLN A 39 5.92 1.26 16.41
CA GLN A 39 7.13 0.45 16.54
C GLN A 39 6.80 -1.03 16.36
N ALA A 40 7.71 -1.78 15.74
CA ALA A 40 7.62 -3.23 15.58
C ALA A 40 8.59 -3.92 16.57
N LYS A 41 8.17 -5.04 17.16
CA LYS A 41 9.04 -5.79 18.08
C LYS A 41 10.01 -6.67 17.28
N LYS A 42 11.30 -6.40 17.41
CA LYS A 42 12.38 -7.20 16.81
C LYS A 42 12.26 -8.66 17.25
N GLY A 43 12.40 -9.60 16.31
CA GLY A 43 12.33 -11.04 16.57
C GLY A 43 10.96 -11.57 16.99
N SER A 44 9.89 -10.78 16.90
CA SER A 44 8.52 -11.26 17.14
C SER A 44 7.85 -11.87 15.91
N GLY A 45 8.57 -11.85 14.79
CA GLY A 45 8.09 -12.31 13.49
C GLY A 45 7.85 -13.81 13.46
N SER A 46 6.78 -14.26 12.81
CA SER A 46 6.55 -15.69 12.58
C SER A 46 5.65 -15.96 11.38
N LEU A 47 5.90 -17.09 10.71
CA LEU A 47 4.99 -17.62 9.71
C LEU A 47 3.67 -18.00 10.35
N MET A 48 2.57 -17.64 9.70
CA MET A 48 1.23 -17.98 10.15
C MET A 48 0.39 -18.62 9.05
N ASN A 49 -0.63 -19.35 9.48
CA ASN A 49 -1.63 -19.91 8.58
C ASN A 49 -2.75 -18.88 8.41
N VAL A 50 -3.14 -18.61 7.17
CA VAL A 50 -4.25 -17.71 6.83
C VAL A 50 -5.25 -18.48 6.00
N ASP A 51 -6.53 -18.40 6.34
CA ASP A 51 -7.64 -19.09 5.66
C ASP A 51 -7.39 -20.59 5.43
N GLY A 52 -6.86 -21.27 6.44
CA GLY A 52 -6.53 -22.71 6.39
C GLY A 52 -5.29 -23.06 5.56
N LYS A 53 -4.66 -22.09 4.89
CA LYS A 53 -3.44 -22.31 4.09
C LYS A 53 -2.20 -22.12 4.94
N LYS A 54 -1.37 -23.17 5.01
CA LYS A 54 -0.17 -23.19 5.85
C LYS A 54 0.88 -22.17 5.41
N GLY A 55 1.41 -21.40 6.36
CA GLY A 55 2.57 -20.51 6.14
C GLY A 55 2.39 -19.51 5.00
N THR A 56 1.19 -18.94 4.85
CA THR A 56 0.85 -17.99 3.78
C THR A 56 0.89 -16.54 4.23
N GLY A 57 0.95 -16.30 5.54
CA GLY A 57 1.15 -14.98 6.13
C GLY A 57 2.42 -14.92 6.97
N TYR A 58 2.86 -13.70 7.24
CA TYR A 58 3.92 -13.40 8.19
C TYR A 58 3.42 -12.36 9.19
N SER A 59 3.41 -12.74 10.47
CA SER A 59 2.89 -11.94 11.57
C SER A 59 4.02 -11.35 12.41
N PHE A 60 3.76 -10.23 13.08
CA PHE A 60 4.69 -9.58 14.00
C PHE A 60 3.92 -8.73 15.02
N LEU A 61 4.55 -8.45 16.16
CA LEU A 61 4.01 -7.55 17.17
C LEU A 61 4.34 -6.10 16.85
N TYR A 62 3.37 -5.22 17.04
CA TYR A 62 3.57 -3.78 16.96
C TYR A 62 2.98 -3.08 18.19
N GLN A 63 3.52 -1.90 18.48
CA GLN A 63 2.98 -0.98 19.47
C GLN A 63 2.78 0.40 18.87
N VAL A 64 1.79 1.13 19.39
CA VAL A 64 1.52 2.52 19.05
C VAL A 64 1.61 3.34 20.33
N LYS A 65 2.57 4.25 20.38
CA LYS A 65 2.70 5.21 21.47
C LYS A 65 1.95 6.48 21.10
N ASN A 66 0.97 6.87 21.91
CA ASN A 66 0.41 8.21 21.87
C ASN A 66 1.37 9.16 22.62
N LYS A 67 1.88 10.18 21.93
CA LYS A 67 2.89 11.10 22.47
C LYS A 67 2.29 12.16 23.41
N SER A 68 1.00 12.48 23.28
CA SER A 68 0.39 13.54 24.09
C SER A 68 0.13 13.10 25.54
N ASN A 69 -0.23 11.84 25.74
CA ASN A 69 -0.58 11.27 27.04
C ASN A 69 0.34 10.10 27.45
N ASN A 70 1.34 9.76 26.63
CA ASN A 70 2.30 8.68 26.86
C ASN A 70 1.65 7.29 27.07
N THR A 71 0.50 7.02 26.45
CA THR A 71 -0.16 5.70 26.49
C THR A 71 0.31 4.81 25.33
N TYR A 72 0.27 3.50 25.56
CA TYR A 72 0.68 2.50 24.58
C TYR A 72 -0.47 1.57 24.24
N GLU A 73 -0.67 1.33 22.95
CA GLU A 73 -1.54 0.29 22.42
C GLU A 73 -0.69 -0.80 21.78
N TYR A 74 -1.07 -2.06 21.99
CA TYR A 74 -0.38 -3.22 21.44
C TYR A 74 -1.30 -4.01 20.51
N GLY A 75 -0.70 -4.61 19.50
CA GLY A 75 -1.41 -5.48 18.57
C GLY A 75 -0.48 -6.42 17.80
N GLN A 76 -1.11 -7.29 17.03
CA GLN A 76 -0.45 -8.13 16.05
C GLN A 76 -0.79 -7.58 14.66
N ALA A 77 0.21 -7.49 13.79
CA ALA A 77 0.00 -7.19 12.39
C ALA A 77 0.50 -8.37 11.54
N PHE A 78 -0.11 -8.60 10.38
CA PHE A 78 0.41 -9.56 9.42
C PHE A 78 0.21 -9.10 7.99
N VAL A 79 1.05 -9.65 7.10
CA VAL A 79 0.95 -9.48 5.65
C VAL A 79 0.90 -10.85 4.98
N MET A 80 0.26 -10.93 3.82
CA MET A 80 0.32 -12.13 3.00
C MET A 80 1.68 -12.23 2.30
N LEU A 81 2.31 -13.40 2.28
CA LEU A 81 3.62 -13.58 1.62
C LEU A 81 3.57 -13.28 0.11
N GLU A 82 2.43 -13.52 -0.52
CA GLU A 82 2.19 -13.11 -1.92
C GLU A 82 2.28 -11.59 -2.07
N SER A 83 1.80 -10.83 -1.08
CA SER A 83 1.89 -9.36 -1.07
C SER A 83 3.34 -8.90 -0.98
N CYS A 84 4.18 -9.59 -0.21
CA CYS A 84 5.63 -9.34 -0.17
C CYS A 84 6.31 -9.62 -1.51
N LYS A 85 5.94 -10.71 -2.19
CA LYS A 85 6.49 -11.05 -3.51
C LYS A 85 6.08 -10.08 -4.61
N LYS A 86 4.83 -9.59 -4.61
CA LYS A 86 4.36 -8.62 -5.62
C LYS A 86 4.70 -7.17 -5.28
N GLY A 87 4.95 -6.89 -4.00
CA GLY A 87 5.36 -5.59 -3.45
C GLY A 87 4.22 -4.68 -3.00
N PHE A 88 3.00 -5.17 -2.92
CA PHE A 88 1.83 -4.43 -2.44
C PHE A 88 0.74 -5.39 -1.96
N GLY A 89 -0.18 -4.92 -1.13
CA GLY A 89 -1.27 -5.72 -0.57
C GLY A 89 -1.88 -5.06 0.64
N TYR A 90 -2.30 -5.86 1.62
CA TYR A 90 -2.86 -5.34 2.88
C TYR A 90 -1.98 -5.69 4.07
N VAL A 91 -1.83 -4.75 5.00
CA VAL A 91 -1.46 -5.03 6.39
C VAL A 91 -2.75 -5.27 7.15
N TYR A 92 -2.85 -6.43 7.79
CA TYR A 92 -3.99 -6.81 8.61
C TYR A 92 -3.66 -6.57 10.07
N TYR A 93 -4.54 -5.91 10.80
CA TYR A 93 -4.36 -5.57 12.21
C TYR A 93 -5.28 -6.41 13.08
N ASN A 94 -4.68 -7.08 14.05
CA ASN A 94 -5.36 -7.86 15.06
C ASN A 94 -5.03 -7.32 16.46
N GLY A 95 -5.94 -7.56 17.41
CA GLY A 95 -5.63 -7.38 18.82
C GLY A 95 -4.71 -8.47 19.35
N MET A 96 -4.33 -8.35 20.62
CA MET A 96 -3.45 -9.33 21.29
C MET A 96 -4.09 -10.72 21.42
N GLU A 97 -5.42 -10.80 21.39
CA GLU A 97 -6.19 -12.05 21.41
C GLU A 97 -6.51 -12.55 19.99
N ALA A 98 -5.78 -12.05 18.98
CA ALA A 98 -5.93 -12.38 17.57
C ALA A 98 -7.29 -12.00 16.94
N GLN A 99 -8.09 -11.15 17.59
CA GLN A 99 -9.32 -10.61 17.01
C GLN A 99 -9.02 -9.58 15.91
N PHE A 100 -9.67 -9.71 14.75
CA PHE A 100 -9.50 -8.78 13.63
C PHE A 100 -10.02 -7.38 13.98
N ARG A 101 -9.21 -6.35 13.70
CA ARG A 101 -9.54 -4.93 13.92
C ARG A 101 -9.69 -4.14 12.63
N GLY A 102 -8.99 -4.52 11.57
CA GLY A 102 -9.03 -3.80 10.30
C GLY A 102 -7.87 -4.19 9.38
N LYS A 103 -7.86 -3.63 8.19
CA LYS A 103 -6.76 -3.76 7.23
C LYS A 103 -6.54 -2.46 6.48
N ASP A 104 -5.29 -2.15 6.17
CA ASP A 104 -4.92 -0.99 5.36
C ASP A 104 -4.09 -1.42 4.15
N ALA A 105 -4.34 -0.77 3.01
CA ALA A 105 -3.57 -1.00 1.81
C ALA A 105 -2.14 -0.51 2.01
N TYR A 106 -1.18 -1.28 1.53
CA TYR A 106 0.23 -0.92 1.56
C TYR A 106 0.92 -1.22 0.24
N VAL A 107 1.93 -0.42 -0.06
CA VAL A 107 2.91 -0.65 -1.10
C VAL A 107 4.28 -0.61 -0.42
N ARG A 108 5.14 -1.57 -0.75
CA ARG A 108 6.48 -1.61 -0.16
C ARG A 108 7.21 -0.29 -0.41
N PHE A 109 7.81 0.22 0.66
CA PHE A 109 8.61 1.45 0.68
C PHE A 109 7.82 2.71 0.31
N GLY A 110 6.50 2.67 0.48
CA GLY A 110 5.65 3.85 0.40
C GLY A 110 5.71 4.73 1.65
N PRO A 111 5.07 5.92 1.60
CA PRO A 111 5.14 6.91 2.67
C PRO A 111 4.24 6.60 3.88
N THR A 112 3.30 5.65 3.80
CA THR A 112 2.27 5.44 4.83
C THR A 112 2.75 4.59 6.01
N VAL A 113 2.04 4.68 7.13
CA VAL A 113 2.29 3.78 8.29
C VAL A 113 2.13 2.31 7.87
N ALA A 114 1.09 2.01 7.08
CA ALA A 114 0.86 0.67 6.54
C ALA A 114 2.00 0.24 5.60
N ASP A 115 2.53 1.13 4.77
CA ASP A 115 3.68 0.87 3.89
C ASP A 115 4.91 0.46 4.68
N ASN A 116 5.22 1.21 5.75
CA ASN A 116 6.38 0.92 6.59
C ASN A 116 6.21 -0.39 7.38
N LEU A 117 5.05 -0.59 8.01
CA LEU A 117 4.75 -1.83 8.73
C LEU A 117 4.77 -3.05 7.79
N GLY A 118 4.17 -2.93 6.60
CA GLY A 118 4.16 -3.98 5.61
C GLY A 118 5.55 -4.26 5.03
N SER A 119 6.34 -3.21 4.77
CA SER A 119 7.74 -3.37 4.35
C SER A 119 8.59 -4.06 5.39
N LEU A 120 8.46 -3.70 6.66
CA LEU A 120 9.19 -4.33 7.76
C LEU A 120 8.84 -5.81 7.88
N ALA A 121 7.54 -6.15 7.81
CA ALA A 121 7.11 -7.54 7.82
C ALA A 121 7.74 -8.35 6.68
N CYS A 122 7.78 -7.79 5.46
CA CYS A 122 8.41 -8.46 4.32
C CYS A 122 9.92 -8.57 4.47
N MET A 123 10.61 -7.56 5.02
CA MET A 123 12.07 -7.63 5.26
C MET A 123 12.40 -8.66 6.34
N SER A 124 11.65 -8.69 7.44
CA SER A 124 11.86 -9.71 8.49
C SER A 124 11.56 -11.11 7.98
N TRP A 125 10.55 -11.29 7.13
CA TRP A 125 10.30 -12.56 6.46
C TRP A 125 11.48 -13.00 5.57
N ASP A 126 12.06 -12.07 4.81
CA ASP A 126 13.22 -12.34 3.98
C ASP A 126 14.43 -12.79 4.83
N GLU A 127 14.69 -12.07 5.93
CA GLU A 127 15.76 -12.39 6.90
C GLU A 127 15.54 -13.78 7.54
N ASP A 128 14.33 -14.09 7.99
CA ASP A 128 14.02 -15.34 8.69
C ASP A 128 14.04 -16.57 7.77
N THR A 129 13.69 -16.40 6.49
CA THR A 129 13.46 -17.53 5.59
C THR A 129 14.46 -17.64 4.44
N GLY A 130 15.34 -16.65 4.26
CA GLY A 130 16.25 -16.55 3.12
C GLY A 130 15.54 -16.35 1.77
N LYS A 131 14.23 -16.07 1.78
CA LYS A 131 13.47 -15.73 0.58
C LYS A 131 13.65 -14.25 0.26
N VAL A 132 13.33 -13.89 -0.97
CA VAL A 132 13.48 -12.51 -1.45
C VAL A 132 12.11 -11.97 -1.85
N SER A 133 11.64 -10.97 -1.10
CA SER A 133 10.50 -10.15 -1.43
C SER A 133 10.87 -9.08 -2.46
N ARG A 134 9.88 -8.40 -3.06
CA ARG A 134 10.13 -7.43 -4.13
C ARG A 134 10.94 -6.23 -3.66
N GLN A 135 12.19 -6.11 -4.07
CA GLN A 135 13.05 -4.98 -3.71
C GLN A 135 12.55 -3.65 -4.27
N ASP A 136 12.93 -2.56 -3.60
CA ASP A 136 12.66 -1.23 -4.11
C ASP A 136 13.44 -0.98 -5.39
N LYS A 137 12.87 -0.16 -6.27
CA LYS A 137 13.54 0.34 -7.46
C LYS A 137 13.33 1.84 -7.48
N ASP A 138 14.43 2.56 -7.57
CA ASP A 138 14.38 4.02 -7.63
C ASP A 138 13.58 4.49 -8.85
N ASN A 139 12.88 5.62 -8.69
CA ASN A 139 12.21 6.35 -9.78
C ASN A 139 11.12 5.57 -10.53
N VAL A 140 10.47 4.59 -9.89
CA VAL A 140 9.35 3.84 -10.50
C VAL A 140 8.00 4.54 -10.41
N TRP A 141 7.87 5.63 -9.68
CA TRP A 141 6.63 6.40 -9.59
C TRP A 141 6.66 7.58 -10.55
N GLU A 142 5.74 7.58 -11.51
CA GLU A 142 5.56 8.65 -12.50
C GLU A 142 4.26 9.41 -12.20
N GLN A 143 4.27 10.75 -12.26
CA GLN A 143 3.05 11.53 -12.17
C GLN A 143 2.29 11.46 -13.50
N ALA A 144 1.30 10.57 -13.58
CA ALA A 144 0.49 10.37 -14.78
C ALA A 144 -0.54 11.49 -14.98
N ALA A 145 -1.09 12.06 -13.90
CA ALA A 145 -2.00 13.20 -13.99
C ALA A 145 -1.98 14.07 -12.73
N LYS A 146 -2.47 15.31 -12.86
CA LYS A 146 -2.64 16.26 -11.76
C LYS A 146 -3.95 17.01 -11.92
N ALA A 147 -4.76 17.05 -10.86
CA ALA A 147 -5.98 17.84 -10.83
C ALA A 147 -5.64 19.34 -10.74
N ALA A 148 -6.14 20.14 -11.69
CA ALA A 148 -5.78 21.55 -11.79
C ALA A 148 -6.19 22.37 -10.55
N GLN A 149 -7.38 22.11 -10.01
CA GLN A 149 -7.93 22.89 -8.89
C GLN A 149 -7.32 22.51 -7.53
N SER A 150 -7.28 21.21 -7.21
CA SER A 150 -6.81 20.75 -5.90
C SER A 150 -5.30 20.52 -5.83
N GLY A 151 -4.63 20.41 -6.99
CA GLY A 151 -3.24 19.99 -7.08
C GLY A 151 -3.01 18.51 -6.76
N ASN A 152 -4.07 17.72 -6.51
CA ASN A 152 -3.95 16.29 -6.24
C ASN A 152 -3.27 15.56 -7.40
N ARG A 153 -2.44 14.58 -7.08
CA ARG A 153 -1.62 13.87 -8.06
C ARG A 153 -2.07 12.43 -8.19
N TYR A 154 -2.05 11.92 -9.41
CA TYR A 154 -2.32 10.54 -9.74
C TYR A 154 -1.03 9.96 -10.27
N MET A 155 -0.41 9.12 -9.45
CA MET A 155 0.88 8.50 -9.70
C MET A 155 0.67 7.11 -10.28
N LEU A 156 1.53 6.71 -11.21
CA LEU A 156 1.57 5.40 -11.84
C LEU A 156 2.88 4.71 -11.43
N LYS A 157 2.81 3.49 -10.92
CA LYS A 157 4.01 2.70 -10.59
C LYS A 157 4.45 1.88 -11.81
N THR A 158 5.42 2.40 -12.55
CA THR A 158 5.80 1.90 -13.89
C THR A 158 6.33 0.48 -13.89
N ASP A 159 7.01 0.03 -12.84
CA ASP A 159 7.51 -1.33 -12.71
C ASP A 159 6.42 -2.36 -12.37
N THR A 160 5.18 -1.93 -12.10
CA THR A 160 4.03 -2.82 -11.88
C THR A 160 3.14 -2.96 -13.11
N VAL A 161 3.49 -2.29 -14.20
CA VAL A 161 2.79 -2.43 -15.47
C VAL A 161 2.91 -3.88 -15.94
N GLN A 162 1.77 -4.50 -16.22
CA GLN A 162 1.72 -5.87 -16.70
C GLN A 162 0.52 -6.09 -17.63
N ARG A 163 0.68 -7.03 -18.56
CA ARG A 163 -0.44 -7.56 -19.35
C ARG A 163 -1.13 -8.66 -18.56
N ARG A 164 -2.45 -8.63 -18.52
CA ARG A 164 -3.28 -9.66 -17.87
C ARG A 164 -4.61 -9.81 -18.60
N ASN A 165 -5.28 -10.93 -18.38
CA ASN A 165 -6.69 -11.04 -18.74
C ASN A 165 -7.55 -10.42 -17.63
N PHE A 166 -8.51 -9.59 -18.02
CA PHE A 166 -9.51 -9.03 -17.13
C PHE A 166 -10.87 -9.09 -17.82
N LYS A 167 -11.86 -9.69 -17.15
CA LYS A 167 -13.21 -9.93 -17.70
C LYS A 167 -13.20 -10.52 -19.12
N GLY A 168 -12.34 -11.52 -19.35
CA GLY A 168 -12.21 -12.21 -20.63
C GLY A 168 -11.50 -11.41 -21.74
N LYS A 169 -10.96 -10.23 -21.45
CA LYS A 169 -10.25 -9.38 -22.44
C LYS A 169 -8.77 -9.23 -22.09
N PRO A 170 -7.85 -9.31 -23.07
CA PRO A 170 -6.47 -8.88 -22.89
C PRO A 170 -6.43 -7.40 -22.46
N SER A 171 -5.76 -7.15 -21.35
CA SER A 171 -5.75 -5.85 -20.67
C SER A 171 -4.34 -5.50 -20.20
N ILE A 172 -4.09 -4.21 -20.01
CA ILE A 172 -2.91 -3.69 -19.31
C ILE A 172 -3.37 -3.19 -17.94
N SER A 173 -2.57 -3.47 -16.92
CA SER A 173 -2.83 -3.06 -15.55
C SER A 173 -1.59 -2.49 -14.90
N ALA A 174 -1.77 -1.56 -13.97
CA ALA A 174 -0.69 -1.05 -13.13
C ALA A 174 -1.22 -0.55 -11.79
N LEU A 175 -0.35 -0.56 -10.79
CA LEU A 175 -0.59 0.07 -9.50
C LEU A 175 -0.57 1.61 -9.65
N SER A 176 -1.50 2.26 -8.96
CA SER A 176 -1.59 3.71 -8.84
C SER A 176 -1.53 4.15 -7.38
N ARG A 177 -1.07 5.38 -7.18
CA ARG A 177 -1.19 6.10 -5.92
C ARG A 177 -1.85 7.46 -6.17
N PHE A 178 -2.90 7.74 -5.44
CA PHE A 178 -3.51 9.06 -5.40
C PHE A 178 -2.95 9.85 -4.21
N ASP A 179 -2.36 11.00 -4.48
CA ASP A 179 -1.78 11.90 -3.49
C ASP A 179 -2.76 13.05 -3.27
N ASN A 180 -3.46 13.04 -2.14
CA ASN A 180 -4.26 14.17 -1.71
C ASN A 180 -3.34 15.21 -1.06
N VAL A 181 -2.95 16.21 -1.84
CA VAL A 181 -1.93 17.19 -1.42
C VAL A 181 -2.43 18.03 -0.25
N GLY A 182 -3.70 18.45 -0.27
CA GLY A 182 -4.26 19.30 0.79
C GLY A 182 -4.38 18.59 2.15
N LYS A 183 -4.53 17.26 2.15
CA LYS A 183 -4.62 16.45 3.37
C LYS A 183 -3.35 15.67 3.71
N ASN A 184 -2.36 15.71 2.82
CA ASN A 184 -1.16 14.86 2.87
C ASN A 184 -1.50 13.38 3.08
N THR A 185 -2.51 12.86 2.36
CA THR A 185 -2.91 11.44 2.45
C THR A 185 -2.66 10.72 1.12
N PHE A 186 -2.37 9.44 1.20
CA PHE A 186 -2.11 8.59 0.04
C PHE A 186 -3.10 7.43 0.01
N SER A 187 -3.65 7.11 -1.15
CA SER A 187 -4.45 5.91 -1.37
C SER A 187 -3.97 5.14 -2.57
N TYR A 188 -4.14 3.83 -2.55
CA TYR A 188 -3.65 2.93 -3.59
C TYR A 188 -4.77 2.13 -4.23
N SER A 189 -4.62 1.88 -5.52
CA SER A 189 -5.52 1.04 -6.31
C SER A 189 -4.78 0.49 -7.53
N GLU A 190 -5.34 -0.55 -8.16
CA GLU A 190 -4.85 -1.03 -9.45
C GLU A 190 -5.81 -0.55 -10.54
N TYR A 191 -5.27 0.06 -11.59
CA TYR A 191 -6.05 0.45 -12.76
C TYR A 191 -5.87 -0.56 -13.88
N VAL A 192 -6.96 -0.90 -14.56
CA VAL A 192 -6.98 -1.88 -15.65
C VAL A 192 -7.78 -1.34 -16.83
N ILE A 193 -7.20 -1.40 -18.03
CA ILE A 193 -7.86 -1.03 -19.29
C ILE A 193 -7.59 -2.09 -20.36
N ALA A 194 -8.58 -2.37 -21.21
CA ALA A 194 -8.41 -3.35 -22.27
C ALA A 194 -7.40 -2.85 -23.32
N VAL A 195 -6.56 -3.74 -23.83
CA VAL A 195 -5.56 -3.39 -24.86
C VAL A 195 -6.25 -2.84 -26.11
N ALA A 196 -7.40 -3.40 -26.49
CA ALA A 196 -8.18 -2.94 -27.62
C ALA A 196 -8.71 -1.50 -27.43
N ASP A 197 -9.02 -1.10 -26.20
CA ASP A 197 -9.51 0.24 -25.89
C ASP A 197 -8.36 1.26 -25.98
N CYS A 198 -7.16 0.89 -25.52
CA CYS A 198 -5.95 1.68 -25.73
C CYS A 198 -5.66 1.91 -27.21
N GLN A 199 -5.76 0.86 -28.04
CA GLN A 199 -5.51 0.93 -29.48
C GLN A 199 -6.54 1.78 -30.23
N LYS A 200 -7.80 1.75 -29.78
CA LYS A 200 -8.88 2.57 -30.36
C LYS A 200 -8.84 4.03 -29.92
N GLY A 201 -8.18 4.32 -28.80
CA GLY A 201 -8.14 5.67 -28.21
C GLY A 201 -9.32 5.98 -27.29
N PHE A 202 -10.21 5.03 -27.01
CA PHE A 202 -11.32 5.21 -26.08
C PHE A 202 -11.85 3.86 -25.57
N GLY A 203 -12.53 3.87 -24.42
CA GLY A 203 -13.15 2.69 -23.82
C GLY A 203 -13.48 2.90 -22.34
N THR A 204 -13.32 1.85 -21.52
CA THR A 204 -13.60 1.91 -20.09
C THR A 204 -12.37 1.48 -19.29
N ILE A 205 -11.94 2.33 -18.36
CA ILE A 205 -10.92 1.97 -17.37
C ILE A 205 -11.59 1.57 -16.05
N TYR A 206 -11.04 0.54 -15.40
CA TYR A 206 -11.54 0.02 -14.14
C TYR A 206 -10.52 0.29 -13.04
N GLU A 207 -11.01 0.75 -11.89
CA GLU A 207 -10.23 0.85 -10.66
C GLU A 207 -10.56 -0.36 -9.77
N LEU A 208 -9.52 -1.07 -9.35
CA LEU A 208 -9.59 -2.24 -8.51
C LEU A 208 -8.96 -1.97 -7.15
N ASN A 209 -9.53 -2.54 -6.11
CA ASN A 209 -8.81 -2.71 -4.85
C ASN A 209 -7.78 -3.86 -4.97
N PHE A 210 -6.96 -4.08 -3.94
CA PHE A 210 -5.93 -5.12 -3.98
C PHE A 210 -6.45 -6.55 -3.82
N ASP A 211 -7.73 -6.73 -3.51
CA ASP A 211 -8.42 -8.01 -3.59
C ASP A 211 -8.90 -8.31 -5.03
N GLY A 212 -8.71 -7.36 -5.96
CA GLY A 212 -9.13 -7.46 -7.37
C GLY A 212 -10.60 -7.13 -7.61
N ALA A 213 -11.32 -6.65 -6.59
CA ALA A 213 -12.69 -6.20 -6.74
C ALA A 213 -12.73 -4.81 -7.39
N VAL A 214 -13.66 -4.64 -8.33
CA VAL A 214 -13.92 -3.33 -8.95
C VAL A 214 -14.52 -2.40 -7.91
N ILE A 215 -13.84 -1.29 -7.63
CA ILE A 215 -14.32 -0.26 -6.73
C ILE A 215 -14.85 0.97 -7.49
N ASP A 216 -14.36 1.19 -8.70
CA ASP A 216 -14.89 2.22 -9.60
C ASP A 216 -14.62 1.86 -11.07
N LYS A 217 -15.28 2.58 -11.98
CA LYS A 217 -15.04 2.54 -13.42
C LYS A 217 -15.33 3.89 -14.06
N SER A 218 -14.62 4.20 -15.13
CA SER A 218 -14.84 5.43 -15.89
C SER A 218 -14.75 5.15 -17.38
N ASP A 219 -15.66 5.75 -18.15
CA ASP A 219 -15.54 5.81 -19.60
C ASP A 219 -14.53 6.90 -19.97
N VAL A 220 -13.62 6.59 -20.88
CA VAL A 220 -12.46 7.42 -21.20
C VAL A 220 -12.29 7.55 -22.70
N ALA A 221 -12.01 8.78 -23.14
CA ALA A 221 -11.31 9.07 -24.38
C ALA A 221 -9.88 9.48 -24.03
N LEU A 222 -8.86 8.88 -24.67
CA LEU A 222 -7.45 9.08 -24.32
C LEU A 222 -6.94 10.48 -24.67
N ASP A 223 -7.60 11.16 -25.61
CA ASP A 223 -7.40 12.56 -25.99
C ASP A 223 -8.33 13.54 -25.22
N GLY A 224 -9.08 13.02 -24.25
CA GLY A 224 -10.01 13.82 -23.45
C GLY A 224 -9.31 14.74 -22.44
N ASN A 225 -10.00 15.81 -22.05
CA ASN A 225 -9.49 16.83 -21.12
C ASN A 225 -9.86 16.54 -19.65
N SER A 226 -9.68 15.29 -19.21
CA SER A 226 -9.98 14.87 -17.84
C SER A 226 -8.78 14.19 -17.19
N VAL A 227 -8.71 14.22 -15.85
CA VAL A 227 -7.64 13.55 -15.09
C VAL A 227 -7.57 12.07 -15.44
N ILE A 228 -8.72 11.41 -15.53
CA ILE A 228 -8.78 9.98 -15.83
C ILE A 228 -8.41 9.69 -17.29
N SER A 229 -8.71 10.60 -18.23
CA SER A 229 -8.23 10.53 -19.62
C SER A 229 -6.71 10.58 -19.69
N THR A 230 -6.09 11.58 -19.07
CA THR A 230 -4.62 11.73 -19.03
C THR A 230 -3.96 10.53 -18.36
N PHE A 231 -4.50 10.07 -17.22
CA PHE A 231 -3.99 8.89 -16.54
C PHE A 231 -4.10 7.62 -17.40
N SER A 232 -5.25 7.41 -18.05
CA SER A 232 -5.46 6.26 -18.94
C SER A 232 -4.51 6.29 -20.13
N GLY A 233 -4.27 7.47 -20.72
CA GLY A 233 -3.29 7.66 -21.79
C GLY A 233 -1.88 7.30 -21.33
N ALA A 234 -1.46 7.76 -20.14
CA ALA A 234 -0.17 7.42 -19.56
C ALA A 234 0.02 5.91 -19.34
N LEU A 235 -1.03 5.20 -18.89
CA LEU A 235 -1.01 3.74 -18.76
C LEU A 235 -0.95 3.05 -20.13
N CYS A 236 -1.80 3.45 -21.08
CA CYS A 236 -1.82 2.89 -22.44
C CYS A 236 -0.49 3.08 -23.17
N ASN A 237 0.25 4.17 -22.91
CA ASN A 237 1.58 4.41 -23.46
C ASN A 237 2.66 3.45 -22.94
N LYS A 238 2.33 2.56 -21.99
CA LYS A 238 3.23 1.50 -21.50
C LYS A 238 3.00 0.15 -22.18
N LEU A 239 2.06 0.06 -23.14
CA LEU A 239 1.82 -1.15 -23.94
C LEU A 239 3.02 -1.55 -24.79
#